data_AF-A0AB39WPB1-F1
#
_entry.id   AF-A0AB39WPB1-F1
#
_cell.length_a   1.000
_cell.length_b   1.000
_cell.length_c   1.000
_cell.angle_alpha   90.00
_cell.angle_beta   90.00
_cell.angle_gamma   90.00
#
_symmetry.space_group_name_H-M   'P 1'
#
loop_
_entity.id
_entity.type
_entity.pdbx_description
1 polymer ?
#
loop_
_entity_poly.entity_id
_entity_poly.type
_entity_poly.pdbx_seq_one_letter_code
_entity_poly.pdbx_strand_id
1 'polypeptide(L)'
;MLKRLFVFIGLIVTVVLLFKFCEFKKADDATTIDGAGLIQQQIVNVGKLVVTEGHYSEVITYKNQEKYLMGMFSFDKKALIVVNADVTVAYDLHKMKYDIDEKNKTISIVYIPKEEIKISPDIKFYDVEQSKLNPFTGDDYNKINKSVKANLAKKMETSTLKSNAQNRLISELSKILITTSNLGWTLKYEGKVIESDKDLSQQIKL
;
A
#
# COMPACT_ATOMS: atom_id res chain seq x y z
N MET A 1 53.67 29.39 -56.00
CA MET A 1 53.69 28.57 -54.76
C MET A 1 52.77 29.13 -53.66
N LEU A 2 52.68 30.45 -53.48
CA LEU A 2 51.89 31.08 -52.41
C LEU A 2 50.36 30.81 -52.45
N LYS A 3 49.73 30.75 -53.63
CA LYS A 3 48.28 30.44 -53.76
C LYS A 3 47.90 29.04 -53.25
N ARG A 4 48.80 28.06 -53.39
CA ARG A 4 48.54 26.70 -52.87
C ARG A 4 48.61 26.67 -51.34
N LEU A 5 49.47 27.48 -50.72
CA LEU A 5 49.59 27.60 -49.26
C LEU A 5 48.31 28.14 -48.62
N PHE A 6 47.69 29.17 -49.20
CA PHE A 6 46.44 29.74 -48.68
C PHE A 6 45.26 28.76 -48.76
N VAL A 7 45.20 27.92 -49.81
CA VAL A 7 44.17 26.89 -49.94
C VAL A 7 44.32 25.82 -48.85
N PHE A 8 45.56 25.41 -48.55
CA PHE A 8 45.83 24.46 -47.46
C PHE A 8 45.46 25.02 -46.08
N ILE A 9 45.77 26.30 -45.82
CA ILE A 9 45.41 26.96 -44.55
C ILE A 9 43.89 27.06 -44.41
N GLY A 10 43.17 27.44 -45.49
CA GLY A 10 41.71 27.48 -45.49
C GLY A 10 41.07 26.12 -45.22
N LEU A 11 41.63 25.04 -45.79
CA LEU A 11 41.16 23.67 -45.55
C LEU A 11 41.32 23.28 -44.07
N ILE A 12 42.47 23.57 -43.47
CA ILE A 12 42.75 23.26 -42.06
C ILE A 12 41.80 24.03 -41.14
N VAL A 13 41.56 25.32 -41.40
CA VAL A 13 40.62 26.13 -40.62
C VAL A 13 39.20 25.58 -40.73
N THR A 14 38.78 25.14 -41.91
CA THR A 14 37.44 24.57 -42.12
C THR A 14 37.27 23.25 -41.37
N VAL A 15 38.30 22.39 -41.38
CA VAL A 15 38.30 21.13 -40.62
C VAL A 15 38.25 21.40 -39.11
N VAL A 16 39.02 22.36 -38.61
CA VAL A 16 38.99 22.75 -37.18
C VAL A 16 37.64 23.33 -36.77
N LEU A 17 37.03 24.16 -37.62
CA LEU A 17 35.70 24.72 -37.37
C LEU A 17 34.61 23.64 -37.39
N LEU A 18 34.67 22.68 -38.32
CA LEU A 18 33.76 21.53 -38.35
C LEU A 18 33.94 20.63 -37.13
N PHE A 19 35.18 20.41 -36.68
CA PHE A 19 35.47 19.63 -35.48
C PHE A 19 34.94 20.33 -34.22
N LYS A 20 35.15 21.65 -34.11
CA LYS A 20 34.60 22.48 -33.03
C LYS A 20 33.08 22.52 -33.06
N PHE A 21 32.46 22.61 -34.23
CA PHE A 21 31.01 22.58 -34.37
C PHE A 21 30.42 21.21 -34.00
N CYS A 22 31.12 20.11 -34.31
CA CYS A 22 30.75 18.77 -33.87
C CYS A 22 30.95 18.55 -32.35
N GLU A 23 32.02 19.10 -31.75
CA GLU A 23 32.18 19.11 -30.29
C GLU A 23 31.07 19.91 -29.61
N PHE A 24 30.72 21.09 -30.15
CA PHE A 24 29.69 21.95 -29.59
C PHE A 24 28.29 21.31 -29.69
N LYS A 25 27.97 20.64 -30.80
CA LYS A 25 26.72 19.89 -30.94
C LYS A 25 26.62 18.65 -30.04
N LYS A 26 27.74 18.02 -29.70
CA LYS A 26 27.75 16.87 -28.78
C LYS A 26 27.56 17.24 -27.30
N ALA A 27 27.66 18.52 -26.94
CA ALA A 27 27.50 18.97 -25.56
C ALA A 27 26.02 19.14 -25.14
N ASP A 28 25.12 19.44 -26.08
CA ASP A 28 23.69 19.65 -25.78
C ASP A 28 22.83 18.37 -25.93
N ASP A 29 23.32 17.35 -26.64
CA ASP A 29 22.66 16.04 -26.80
C ASP A 29 23.07 15.02 -25.72
N ALA A 30 23.57 15.48 -24.58
CA ALA A 30 23.64 14.66 -23.38
C ALA A 30 22.21 14.45 -22.89
N THR A 31 21.53 13.46 -23.49
CA THR A 31 20.34 12.75 -23.03
C THR A 31 19.89 13.25 -21.67
N THR A 32 19.07 14.31 -21.66
CA THR A 32 18.39 14.71 -20.44
C THR A 32 17.39 13.61 -20.21
N ILE A 33 17.83 12.57 -19.51
CA ILE A 33 16.95 11.53 -19.00
C ILE A 33 15.86 12.31 -18.28
N ASP A 34 14.64 12.24 -18.78
CA ASP A 34 13.50 12.91 -18.21
C ASP A 34 13.26 12.32 -16.81
N GLY A 35 13.90 12.93 -15.80
CA GLY A 35 13.85 12.47 -14.43
C GLY A 35 12.42 12.49 -13.89
N ALA A 36 11.60 13.46 -14.33
CA ALA A 36 10.19 13.52 -13.96
C ALA A 36 9.44 12.30 -14.51
N GLY A 37 9.63 12.00 -15.81
CA GLY A 37 9.03 10.83 -16.46
C GLY A 37 9.44 9.50 -15.81
N LEU A 38 10.73 9.34 -15.45
CA LEU A 38 11.19 8.14 -14.75
C LEU A 38 10.59 7.99 -13.36
N ILE A 39 10.48 9.07 -12.59
CA ILE A 39 9.88 9.00 -11.26
C ILE A 39 8.37 8.76 -11.38
N GLN A 40 7.70 9.38 -12.35
CA GLN A 40 6.29 9.11 -12.62
C GLN A 40 6.06 7.63 -12.95
N GLN A 41 6.91 7.04 -13.80
CA GLN A 41 6.85 5.60 -14.09
C GLN A 41 7.06 4.77 -12.83
N GLN A 42 8.00 5.16 -11.96
CA GLN A 42 8.22 4.49 -10.68
C GLN A 42 6.99 4.58 -9.75
N ILE A 43 6.32 5.74 -9.71
CA ILE A 43 5.09 5.93 -8.94
C ILE A 43 3.98 5.01 -9.48
N VAL A 44 3.82 4.92 -10.80
CA VAL A 44 2.85 4.01 -11.43
C VAL A 44 3.15 2.56 -11.09
N ASN A 45 4.43 2.15 -11.10
CA ASN A 45 4.83 0.78 -10.73
C ASN A 45 4.55 0.45 -9.25
N VAL A 46 4.62 1.45 -8.37
CA VAL A 46 4.27 1.33 -6.95
C VAL A 46 2.76 1.43 -6.72
N GLY A 47 2.03 2.08 -7.62
CA GLY A 47 0.57 2.16 -7.65
C GLY A 47 -0.06 0.81 -7.93
N LYS A 48 -0.01 -0.11 -6.97
CA LYS A 48 -0.66 -1.42 -6.97
C LYS A 48 -1.33 -1.65 -5.61
N LEU A 49 -2.18 -2.66 -5.51
CA LEU A 49 -2.74 -3.08 -4.23
C LEU A 49 -1.66 -3.76 -3.38
N VAL A 50 -1.27 -3.14 -2.27
CA VAL A 50 -0.38 -3.73 -1.28
C VAL A 50 -1.21 -4.51 -0.30
N VAL A 51 -0.99 -5.82 -0.19
CA VAL A 51 -1.84 -6.72 0.59
C VAL A 51 -1.01 -7.47 1.64
N THR A 52 -1.52 -7.50 2.86
CA THR A 52 -1.06 -8.40 3.91
C THR A 52 -2.25 -9.21 4.42
N GLU A 53 -2.07 -10.52 4.51
CA GLU A 53 -3.10 -11.48 4.91
C GLU A 53 -2.74 -12.14 6.23
N GLY A 54 -3.77 -12.47 7.01
CA GLY A 54 -3.68 -13.23 8.24
C GLY A 54 -4.81 -14.26 8.31
N HIS A 55 -4.47 -15.46 8.79
CA HIS A 55 -5.41 -16.56 8.96
C HIS A 55 -5.72 -16.75 10.44
N TYR A 56 -7.00 -16.86 10.78
CA TYR A 56 -7.47 -17.08 12.14
C TYR A 56 -8.35 -18.31 12.18
N SER A 57 -8.00 -19.26 13.04
CA SER A 57 -8.81 -20.45 13.28
C SER A 57 -9.09 -20.57 14.78
N GLU A 58 -10.37 -20.65 15.14
CA GLU A 58 -10.78 -20.85 16.52
C GLU A 58 -12.05 -21.68 16.64
N VAL A 59 -12.19 -22.37 17.76
CA VAL A 59 -13.42 -23.05 18.14
C VAL A 59 -14.09 -22.23 19.23
N ILE A 60 -15.34 -21.83 19.00
CA ILE A 60 -16.15 -21.06 19.94
C ILE A 60 -17.37 -21.88 20.36
N THR A 61 -17.82 -21.68 21.59
CA THR A 61 -19.09 -22.24 22.06
C THR A 61 -20.09 -21.12 22.21
N TYR A 62 -21.17 -21.17 21.42
CA TYR A 62 -22.34 -20.32 21.64
C TYR A 62 -23.24 -20.99 22.68
N LYS A 63 -23.74 -20.21 23.65
CA LYS A 63 -24.74 -20.65 24.62
C LYS A 63 -25.78 -19.55 24.81
N ASN A 64 -27.04 -19.95 24.82
CA ASN A 64 -28.15 -19.07 25.15
C ASN A 64 -29.16 -19.84 26.01
N GLN A 65 -29.72 -19.15 27.00
CA GLN A 65 -30.67 -19.70 27.94
C GLN A 65 -31.86 -18.75 28.03
N GLU A 66 -33.05 -19.26 27.78
CA GLU A 66 -34.30 -18.53 27.96
C GLU A 66 -34.99 -18.98 29.25
N LYS A 67 -35.45 -18.02 30.05
CA LYS A 67 -36.09 -18.25 31.34
C LYS A 67 -37.59 -17.99 31.24
N TYR A 68 -38.38 -18.91 31.76
CA TYR A 68 -39.85 -18.88 31.76
C TYR A 68 -40.39 -18.99 33.19
N LEU A 69 -41.64 -18.55 33.41
CA LEU A 69 -42.33 -18.50 34.71
C LEU A 69 -41.46 -17.90 35.85
N MET A 70 -41.13 -16.60 35.77
CA MET A 70 -40.27 -15.91 36.76
C MET A 70 -38.93 -16.62 37.05
N GLY A 71 -38.43 -17.46 36.12
CA GLY A 71 -37.16 -18.18 36.26
C GLY A 71 -37.27 -19.57 36.89
N MET A 72 -38.48 -20.10 37.08
CA MET A 72 -38.70 -21.47 37.56
C MET A 72 -38.30 -22.53 36.52
N PHE A 73 -38.38 -22.19 35.22
CA PHE A 73 -37.95 -23.07 34.13
C PHE A 73 -36.97 -22.36 33.22
N SER A 74 -36.00 -23.10 32.69
CA SER A 74 -35.08 -22.59 31.66
C SER A 74 -34.83 -23.59 30.56
N PHE A 75 -34.71 -23.07 29.34
CA PHE A 75 -34.43 -23.85 28.15
C PHE A 75 -33.19 -23.33 27.48
N ASP A 76 -32.23 -24.23 27.30
CA ASP A 76 -30.92 -23.90 26.77
C ASP A 76 -30.83 -24.28 25.30
N LYS A 77 -30.01 -23.53 24.58
CA LYS A 77 -29.43 -23.89 23.29
C LYS A 77 -27.94 -23.61 23.30
N LYS A 78 -27.19 -24.48 22.65
CA LYS A 78 -25.74 -24.45 22.60
C LYS A 78 -25.26 -24.92 21.23
N ALA A 79 -24.19 -24.32 20.74
CA ALA A 79 -23.53 -24.79 19.54
C ALA A 79 -22.01 -24.73 19.68
N LEU A 80 -21.33 -25.78 19.24
CA LEU A 80 -19.90 -25.79 18.99
C LEU A 80 -19.67 -25.31 17.55
N ILE A 81 -18.93 -24.22 17.43
CA ILE A 81 -18.75 -23.52 16.17
C ILE A 81 -17.26 -23.46 15.87
N VAL A 82 -16.87 -23.93 14.69
CA VAL A 82 -15.52 -23.78 14.15
C VAL A 82 -15.52 -22.56 13.24
N VAL A 83 -14.64 -21.61 13.52
CA VAL A 83 -14.45 -20.40 12.73
C VAL A 83 -13.08 -20.48 12.08
N ASN A 84 -13.04 -20.40 10.76
CA ASN A 84 -11.82 -20.13 10.00
C ASN A 84 -12.01 -18.80 9.29
N ALA A 85 -11.05 -17.89 9.35
CA ALA A 85 -11.21 -16.58 8.76
C ALA A 85 -9.92 -16.10 8.11
N ASP A 86 -10.08 -15.58 6.90
CA ASP A 86 -9.07 -14.82 6.20
C ASP A 86 -9.31 -13.34 6.48
N VAL A 87 -8.28 -12.68 7.01
CA VAL A 87 -8.29 -11.25 7.26
C VAL A 87 -7.22 -10.60 6.40
N THR A 88 -7.63 -9.61 5.63
CA THR A 88 -6.77 -8.89 4.70
C THR A 88 -6.73 -7.44 5.10
N VAL A 89 -5.53 -6.86 5.17
CA VAL A 89 -5.29 -5.43 5.29
C VAL A 89 -4.59 -4.99 4.02
N ALA A 90 -5.23 -4.09 3.26
CA ALA A 90 -4.74 -3.69 1.94
C ALA A 90 -4.65 -2.17 1.78
N TYR A 91 -3.70 -1.70 0.99
CA TYR A 91 -3.58 -0.29 0.58
C TYR A 91 -3.62 -0.22 -0.95
N ASP A 92 -4.60 0.47 -1.51
CA ASP A 92 -4.73 0.63 -2.96
C ASP A 92 -3.97 1.86 -3.44
N LEU A 93 -2.67 1.71 -3.72
CA LEU A 93 -1.82 2.82 -4.12
C LEU A 93 -2.16 3.43 -5.48
N HIS A 94 -3.06 2.83 -6.28
CA HIS A 94 -3.63 3.51 -7.44
C HIS A 94 -4.45 4.76 -7.03
N LYS A 95 -4.98 4.79 -5.80
CA LYS A 95 -5.73 5.93 -5.26
C LYS A 95 -4.81 7.03 -4.68
N MET A 96 -3.49 6.80 -4.64
CA MET A 96 -2.52 7.78 -4.17
C MET A 96 -2.51 9.00 -5.09
N LYS A 97 -2.42 10.20 -4.52
CA LYS A 97 -2.31 11.45 -5.28
C LYS A 97 -0.96 12.11 -5.05
N TYR A 98 -0.40 12.68 -6.09
CA TYR A 98 0.89 13.35 -6.06
C TYR A 98 0.91 14.53 -7.04
N ASP A 99 1.75 15.52 -6.73
CA ASP A 99 2.06 16.67 -7.58
C ASP A 99 3.55 16.67 -7.91
N ILE A 100 3.87 17.13 -9.12
CA ILE A 100 5.24 17.25 -9.63
C ILE A 100 5.53 18.73 -9.88
N ASP A 101 6.58 19.24 -9.24
CA ASP A 101 7.15 20.55 -9.52
C ASP A 101 8.52 20.36 -10.18
N GLU A 102 8.52 20.39 -11.51
CA GLU A 102 9.74 20.21 -12.32
C GLU A 102 10.76 21.33 -12.10
N LYS A 103 10.30 22.57 -11.87
CA LYS A 103 11.19 23.73 -11.69
C LYS A 103 12.01 23.59 -10.42
N ASN A 104 11.37 23.15 -9.34
CA ASN A 104 12.00 22.93 -8.05
C ASN A 104 12.44 21.47 -7.83
N LYS A 105 12.37 20.62 -8.86
CA LYS A 105 12.69 19.18 -8.81
C LYS A 105 12.10 18.50 -7.58
N THR A 106 10.82 18.73 -7.32
CA THR A 106 10.12 18.26 -6.12
C THR A 106 8.91 17.43 -6.51
N ILE A 107 8.73 16.28 -5.86
CA ILE A 107 7.50 15.49 -5.94
C ILE A 107 6.85 15.51 -4.57
N SER A 108 5.58 15.88 -4.52
CA SER A 108 4.80 15.94 -3.30
C SER A 108 3.71 14.89 -3.34
N ILE A 109 3.80 13.88 -2.48
CA ILE A 109 2.68 12.97 -2.22
C ILE A 109 1.64 13.77 -1.42
N VAL A 110 0.47 13.95 -2.00
CA VAL A 110 -0.63 14.75 -1.44
C VAL A 110 -1.56 13.88 -0.61
N TYR A 111 -1.75 12.63 -1.01
CA TYR A 111 -2.67 11.71 -0.36
C TYR A 111 -2.20 10.28 -0.51
N ILE A 112 -2.13 9.56 0.60
CA ILE A 112 -1.96 8.11 0.66
C ILE A 112 -3.31 7.51 1.10
N PRO A 113 -3.83 6.49 0.40
CA PRO A 113 -5.06 5.80 0.80
C PRO A 113 -4.93 5.19 2.20
N LYS A 114 -6.03 5.21 2.97
CA LYS A 114 -6.13 4.44 4.21
C LYS A 114 -6.26 2.95 3.92
N GLU A 115 -5.98 2.13 4.92
CA GLU A 115 -6.12 0.69 4.80
C GLU A 115 -7.58 0.25 4.58
N GLU A 116 -7.75 -0.70 3.68
CA GLU A 116 -8.98 -1.45 3.48
C GLU A 116 -8.87 -2.78 4.20
N ILE A 117 -9.75 -3.00 5.18
CA ILE A 117 -9.77 -4.22 5.99
C ILE A 117 -10.92 -5.10 5.52
N LYS A 118 -10.60 -6.33 5.13
CA LYS A 118 -11.59 -7.36 4.77
C LYS A 118 -11.48 -8.53 5.74
N ILE A 119 -12.58 -8.90 6.37
CA ILE A 119 -12.68 -10.07 7.25
C ILE A 119 -13.68 -11.03 6.63
N SER A 120 -13.19 -12.21 6.23
CA SER A 120 -13.97 -13.24 5.54
C SER A 120 -14.01 -14.53 6.38
N PRO A 121 -14.97 -14.64 7.33
CA PRO A 121 -15.10 -15.84 8.15
C PRO A 121 -15.94 -16.93 7.46
N ASP A 122 -15.43 -18.15 7.47
CA ASP A 122 -16.15 -19.41 7.26
C ASP A 122 -16.55 -19.98 8.64
N ILE A 123 -17.86 -20.03 8.89
CA ILE A 123 -18.44 -20.42 10.18
C ILE A 123 -19.14 -21.78 10.00
N LYS A 124 -18.64 -22.80 10.70
CA LYS A 124 -19.20 -24.16 10.67
C LYS A 124 -19.77 -24.55 12.01
N PHE A 125 -21.01 -25.01 12.00
CA PHE A 125 -21.69 -25.55 13.17
C PHE A 125 -21.41 -27.05 13.23
N TYR A 126 -20.59 -27.47 14.20
CA TYR A 126 -20.17 -28.87 14.32
C TYR A 126 -21.12 -29.67 15.19
N ASP A 127 -21.54 -29.09 16.31
CA ASP A 127 -22.47 -29.70 17.25
C ASP A 127 -23.51 -28.67 17.68
N VAL A 128 -24.79 -29.03 17.65
CA VAL A 128 -25.91 -28.12 17.91
C VAL A 128 -26.90 -28.82 18.82
N GLU A 129 -26.93 -28.38 20.07
CA GLU A 129 -27.85 -28.84 21.11
C GLU A 129 -28.93 -27.78 21.30
N GLN A 130 -30.21 -28.15 21.15
CA GLN A 130 -31.31 -27.20 21.32
C GLN A 130 -32.52 -27.84 21.99
N SER A 131 -33.16 -27.09 22.88
CA SER A 131 -34.42 -27.49 23.50
C SER A 131 -35.59 -27.27 22.53
N LYS A 132 -36.64 -28.09 22.59
CA LYS A 132 -37.87 -27.89 21.78
C LYS A 132 -38.50 -26.51 22.00
N LEU A 133 -38.35 -25.95 23.19
CA LEU A 133 -38.90 -24.66 23.60
C LEU A 133 -37.90 -23.49 23.43
N ASN A 134 -36.67 -23.76 22.97
CA ASN A 134 -35.68 -22.74 22.61
C ASN A 134 -34.82 -23.22 21.41
N PRO A 135 -35.39 -23.28 20.19
CA PRO A 135 -34.63 -23.67 19.00
C PRO A 135 -33.70 -22.53 18.53
N PHE A 136 -32.73 -22.88 17.70
CA PHE A 136 -31.96 -21.89 16.94
C PHE A 136 -32.85 -21.20 15.90
N THR A 137 -32.68 -19.89 15.80
CA THR A 137 -33.40 -19.03 14.86
C THR A 137 -32.43 -18.31 13.93
N GLY A 138 -32.94 -17.74 12.83
CA GLY A 138 -32.16 -16.88 11.93
C GLY A 138 -31.42 -15.75 12.67
N ASP A 139 -32.06 -15.19 13.71
CA ASP A 139 -31.47 -14.15 14.53
C ASP A 139 -30.27 -14.63 15.35
N ASP A 140 -30.27 -15.89 15.79
CA ASP A 140 -29.13 -16.47 16.51
C ASP A 140 -27.92 -16.62 15.57
N TYR A 141 -28.14 -17.09 14.34
CA TYR A 141 -27.09 -17.14 13.32
C TYR A 141 -26.52 -15.74 13.00
N ASN A 142 -27.39 -14.74 12.88
CA ASN A 142 -26.98 -13.35 12.67
C ASN A 142 -26.16 -12.80 13.86
N LYS A 143 -26.58 -13.09 15.10
CA LYS A 143 -25.85 -12.73 16.33
C LYS A 143 -24.48 -13.39 16.37
N ILE A 144 -24.39 -14.68 16.06
CA ILE A 144 -23.14 -15.45 15.99
C ILE A 144 -22.20 -14.82 14.96
N ASN A 145 -22.67 -14.59 13.73
CA ASN A 145 -21.85 -13.99 12.67
C ASN A 145 -21.31 -12.60 13.06
N LYS A 146 -22.16 -11.76 13.66
CA LYS A 146 -21.74 -10.43 14.17
C LYS A 146 -20.69 -10.56 15.27
N SER A 147 -20.89 -11.47 16.22
CA SER A 147 -19.96 -11.70 17.33
C SER A 147 -18.61 -12.24 16.84
N VAL A 148 -18.62 -13.18 15.89
CA VAL A 148 -17.42 -13.72 15.25
C VAL A 148 -16.63 -12.60 14.57
N LYS A 149 -17.27 -11.80 13.72
CA LYS A 149 -16.61 -10.67 13.04
C LYS A 149 -16.03 -9.66 14.02
N ALA A 150 -16.76 -9.33 15.08
CA ALA A 150 -16.27 -8.40 16.10
C ALA A 150 -15.06 -8.95 16.87
N ASN A 151 -15.06 -10.25 17.20
CA ASN A 151 -13.93 -10.89 17.88
C ASN A 151 -12.70 -10.97 16.98
N LEU A 152 -12.86 -11.33 15.71
CA LEU A 152 -11.79 -11.34 14.72
C LEU A 152 -11.21 -9.94 14.51
N ALA A 153 -12.06 -8.92 14.41
CA ALA A 153 -11.60 -7.54 14.31
C ALA A 153 -10.74 -7.15 15.52
N LYS A 154 -11.20 -7.41 16.75
CA LYS A 154 -10.43 -7.14 17.98
C LYS A 154 -9.08 -7.87 17.99
N LYS A 155 -9.06 -9.15 17.60
CA LYS A 155 -7.81 -9.93 17.54
C LYS A 155 -6.84 -9.34 16.52
N MET A 156 -7.34 -8.92 15.37
CA MET A 156 -6.54 -8.28 14.33
C MET A 156 -5.95 -6.94 14.80
N GLU A 157 -6.72 -6.10 15.51
CA GLU A 157 -6.20 -4.86 16.12
C GLU A 157 -5.03 -5.11 17.07
N THR A 158 -5.10 -6.19 17.86
CA THR A 158 -4.02 -6.56 18.80
C THR A 158 -2.87 -7.35 18.16
N SER A 159 -3.00 -7.73 16.89
CA SER A 159 -2.01 -8.55 16.19
C SER A 159 -0.97 -7.70 15.47
N THR A 160 0.06 -8.36 14.95
CA THR A 160 1.07 -7.74 14.07
C THR A 160 0.57 -7.52 12.64
N LEU A 161 -0.67 -7.91 12.30
CA LEU A 161 -1.16 -7.84 10.92
C LEU A 161 -1.17 -6.40 10.38
N LYS A 162 -1.67 -5.45 11.17
CA LYS A 162 -1.70 -4.03 10.78
C LYS A 162 -0.30 -3.43 10.65
N SER A 163 0.57 -3.65 11.64
CA SER A 163 1.94 -3.14 11.59
C SER A 163 2.73 -3.75 10.44
N ASN A 164 2.53 -5.04 10.13
CA ASN A 164 3.13 -5.68 8.95
C ASN A 164 2.62 -5.07 7.64
N ALA A 165 1.33 -4.77 7.53
CA ALA A 165 0.77 -4.07 6.37
C ALA A 165 1.33 -2.66 6.21
N GLN A 166 1.45 -1.90 7.30
CA GLN A 166 2.06 -0.58 7.30
C GLN A 166 3.55 -0.63 6.90
N ASN A 167 4.32 -1.59 7.43
CA ASN A 167 5.72 -1.78 7.06
C ASN A 167 5.86 -2.13 5.56
N ARG A 168 4.94 -2.93 5.01
CA ARG A 168 4.93 -3.27 3.59
C ARG A 168 4.58 -2.07 2.72
N LEU A 169 3.63 -1.23 3.15
CA LEU A 169 3.33 0.06 2.52
C LEU A 169 4.57 0.95 2.49
N ILE A 170 5.23 1.13 3.63
CA ILE A 170 6.46 1.94 3.73
C ILE A 170 7.51 1.41 2.75
N SER A 171 7.77 0.10 2.74
CA SER A 171 8.74 -0.51 1.82
C SER A 171 8.43 -0.28 0.34
N GLU A 172 7.15 -0.24 -0.04
CA GLU A 172 6.76 0.09 -1.42
C GLU A 172 6.96 1.58 -1.72
N LEU A 173 6.61 2.49 -0.80
CA LEU A 173 6.84 3.93 -0.94
C LEU A 173 8.32 4.30 -0.93
N SER A 174 9.16 3.58 -0.19
CA SER A 174 10.61 3.75 -0.16
C SER A 174 11.25 3.57 -1.54
N LYS A 175 10.64 2.79 -2.44
CA LYS A 175 11.12 2.68 -3.82
C LYS A 175 10.97 3.99 -4.58
N ILE A 176 9.91 4.77 -4.32
CA ILE A 176 9.73 6.11 -4.89
C ILE A 176 10.79 7.04 -4.31
N LEU A 177 11.00 7.00 -2.98
CA LEU A 177 12.03 7.80 -2.31
C LEU A 177 13.41 7.56 -2.93
N ILE A 178 13.86 6.30 -3.01
CA ILE A 178 15.16 5.93 -3.56
C ILE A 178 15.31 6.44 -5.00
N THR A 179 14.31 6.21 -5.86
CA THR A 179 14.37 6.69 -7.26
C THR A 179 14.42 8.22 -7.33
N THR A 180 13.63 8.91 -6.52
CA THR A 180 13.59 10.39 -6.46
C THR A 180 14.95 10.93 -6.02
N SER A 181 15.52 10.40 -4.94
CA SER A 181 16.83 10.79 -4.42
C SER A 181 17.97 10.50 -5.39
N ASN A 182 17.97 9.34 -6.05
CA ASN A 182 18.99 8.98 -7.04
C ASN A 182 19.02 9.92 -8.26
N LEU A 183 17.87 10.50 -8.61
CA LEU A 183 17.75 11.47 -9.69
C LEU A 183 18.00 12.91 -9.24
N GLY A 184 18.32 13.13 -7.96
CA GLY A 184 18.56 14.45 -7.37
C GLY A 184 17.28 15.27 -7.17
N TRP A 185 16.14 14.61 -7.07
CA TRP A 185 14.84 15.22 -6.76
C TRP A 185 14.54 15.11 -5.26
N THR A 186 13.64 15.96 -4.78
CA THR A 186 13.16 15.94 -3.39
C THR A 186 11.77 15.32 -3.31
N LEU A 187 11.60 14.33 -2.43
CA LEU A 187 10.28 13.79 -2.09
C LEU A 187 9.72 14.54 -0.87
N LYS A 188 8.45 14.96 -0.97
CA LYS A 188 7.70 15.55 0.14
C LYS A 188 6.42 14.79 0.41
N TYR A 189 6.01 14.76 1.67
CA TYR A 189 4.69 14.30 2.09
C TYR A 189 4.16 15.25 3.17
N GLU A 190 2.93 15.73 3.00
CA GLU A 190 2.31 16.75 3.87
C GLU A 190 3.23 17.98 4.12
N GLY A 191 3.94 18.42 3.08
CA GLY A 191 4.83 19.58 3.13
C GLY A 191 6.19 19.34 3.80
N LYS A 192 6.45 18.13 4.34
CA LYS A 192 7.75 17.77 4.94
C LYS A 192 8.59 16.99 3.95
N VAL A 193 9.89 17.26 3.94
CA VAL A 193 10.86 16.50 3.14
C VAL A 193 11.03 15.11 3.75
N ILE A 194 11.05 14.11 2.89
CA ILE A 194 11.27 12.71 3.24
C ILE A 194 12.66 12.33 2.76
N GLU A 195 13.54 11.96 3.68
CA GLU A 195 14.93 11.56 3.37
C GLU A 195 15.18 10.08 3.68
N SER A 196 14.31 9.47 4.50
CA SER A 196 14.46 8.10 4.95
C SER A 196 13.14 7.36 5.17
N ASP A 197 13.20 6.04 5.24
CA ASP A 197 12.08 5.16 5.64
C ASP A 197 11.54 5.52 7.02
N LYS A 198 12.40 6.05 7.90
CA LYS A 198 12.00 6.51 9.24
C LYS A 198 11.10 7.73 9.16
N ASP A 199 11.35 8.64 8.21
CA ASP A 199 10.50 9.81 8.00
C ASP A 199 9.13 9.39 7.46
N LEU A 200 9.10 8.47 6.50
CA LEU A 200 7.85 7.86 6.01
C LEU A 200 7.06 7.25 7.16
N SER A 201 7.73 6.46 8.01
CA SER A 201 7.10 5.80 9.16
C SER A 201 6.52 6.78 10.19
N GLN A 202 7.18 7.92 10.39
CA GLN A 202 6.76 8.95 11.34
C GLN A 202 5.61 9.81 10.82
N GLN A 203 5.58 10.10 9.51
CA GLN A 203 4.50 10.89 8.90
C GLN A 203 3.27 10.06 8.59
N ILE A 204 3.43 8.79 8.17
CA ILE A 204 2.34 7.87 7.85
C ILE A 204 1.84 7.17 9.13
N LYS A 205 1.83 7.86 10.28
CA LYS A 205 1.19 7.35 11.50
C LYS A 205 -0.33 7.32 11.26
N LEU A 206 -0.78 6.24 10.64
CA LEU A 206 -2.18 5.83 10.51
C LEU A 206 -2.70 5.36 11.88
#